data_AF-A0A3L7PSA0-F1
#
_entry.id   AF-A0A3L7PSA0-F1
#
_cell.length_a   1.000
_cell.length_b   1.000
_cell.length_c   1.000
_cell.angle_alpha   90.00
_cell.angle_beta   90.00
_cell.angle_gamma   90.00
#
_symmetry.space_group_name_H-M   'P 1'
#
loop_
_entity.id
_entity.type
_entity.pdbx_description
1 polymer ?
#
loop_
_entity_poly.entity_id
_entity_poly.type
_entity_poly.pdbx_seq_one_letter_code
_entity_poly.pdbx_strand_id
1 'polypeptide(L)'
;YPSRSGQPIFSAGSHRVDDSTPLADRWGGWYVTGRHGVQRHLGNVTYDARPATAAAADPSGLNVTDLGERFGTKGYLTGQSDLVALSVFAHQAAAHNALTRASFDVRAALHREAALNRDLDQAPDYRWPSTNTVLDGAAKALVECFLFCDEASLAGPIEGTTTFATDFAARGPTDAAGRSLRQFDLERRLFRHPCSFLVYSASFDALPAELRVRFWARIGEVLTVADPGPRFHHLSADDRKAIRAILVATKPDAAAHWAPTD
;
A
#
# COMPACT_ATOMS: atom_id res chain seq x y z
N TYR A 1 -3.50 -8.42 -20.23
CA TYR A 1 -3.23 -7.63 -21.45
C TYR A 1 -4.50 -7.48 -22.28
N PRO A 2 -4.88 -6.27 -22.73
CA PRO A 2 -6.09 -6.03 -23.53
C PRO A 2 -5.83 -6.12 -25.04
N SER A 3 -6.79 -6.65 -25.80
CA SER A 3 -6.81 -6.53 -27.26
C SER A 3 -7.28 -5.14 -27.69
N ARG A 4 -7.22 -4.84 -28.99
CA ARG A 4 -7.81 -3.60 -29.56
C ARG A 4 -9.32 -3.47 -29.34
N SER A 5 -10.03 -4.58 -29.14
CA SER A 5 -11.46 -4.56 -28.79
C SER A 5 -11.72 -4.32 -27.30
N GLY A 6 -10.66 -4.11 -26.50
CA GLY A 6 -10.74 -3.98 -25.05
C GLY A 6 -10.91 -5.31 -24.30
N GLN A 7 -10.98 -6.43 -25.02
CA GLN A 7 -11.16 -7.76 -24.41
C GLN A 7 -9.83 -8.29 -23.86
N PRO A 8 -9.84 -9.04 -22.76
CA PRO A 8 -8.62 -9.65 -22.23
C PRO A 8 -8.08 -10.72 -23.17
N ILE A 9 -6.79 -10.65 -23.49
CA ILE A 9 -6.07 -11.73 -24.16
C ILE A 9 -5.64 -12.73 -23.09
N PHE A 10 -6.52 -13.68 -22.74
CA PHE A 10 -6.27 -14.64 -21.64
C PHE A 10 -4.95 -15.40 -21.76
N SER A 11 -4.54 -15.73 -22.98
CA SER A 11 -3.29 -16.45 -23.22
C SER A 11 -2.02 -15.63 -22.94
N ALA A 12 -2.14 -14.32 -22.69
CA ALA A 12 -1.05 -13.46 -22.26
C ALA A 12 -0.90 -13.38 -20.72
N GLY A 13 -1.80 -14.03 -19.97
CA GLY A 13 -1.80 -14.01 -18.52
C GLY A 13 -2.38 -12.73 -17.91
N SER A 14 -2.43 -12.74 -16.58
CA SER A 14 -2.88 -11.65 -15.73
C SER A 14 -2.07 -11.65 -14.43
N HIS A 15 -1.74 -10.45 -13.93
CA HIS A 15 -1.12 -10.27 -12.63
C HIS A 15 -1.88 -9.22 -11.83
N ARG A 16 -1.82 -9.35 -10.50
CA ARG A 16 -2.34 -8.33 -9.59
C ARG A 16 -1.35 -7.16 -9.58
N VAL A 17 -1.88 -5.94 -9.61
CA VAL A 17 -1.09 -4.72 -9.51
C VAL A 17 -1.26 -4.14 -8.10
N ASP A 18 -0.15 -3.93 -7.43
CA ASP A 18 -0.05 -3.22 -6.16
C ASP A 18 1.19 -2.29 -6.16
N ASP A 19 1.50 -1.69 -5.00
CA ASP A 19 2.65 -0.79 -4.83
C ASP A 19 4.01 -1.48 -5.06
N SER A 20 4.08 -2.81 -4.96
CA SER A 20 5.29 -3.58 -5.25
C SER A 20 5.52 -3.83 -6.74
N THR A 21 4.50 -3.61 -7.57
CA THR A 21 4.59 -3.84 -9.01
C THR A 21 5.38 -2.70 -9.66
N PRO A 22 6.43 -2.96 -10.46
CA PRO A 22 7.14 -1.92 -11.20
C PRO A 22 6.21 -1.11 -12.09
N LEU A 23 6.44 0.21 -12.22
CA LEU A 23 5.59 1.11 -13.02
C LEU A 23 5.36 0.58 -14.44
N ALA A 24 6.40 -0.01 -15.04
CA ALA A 24 6.39 -0.63 -16.38
C ALA A 24 5.31 -1.71 -16.55
N ASP A 25 4.92 -2.37 -15.47
CA ASP A 25 3.99 -3.50 -15.47
C ASP A 25 2.58 -3.11 -14.97
N ARG A 26 2.34 -1.83 -14.67
CA ARG A 26 1.05 -1.36 -14.11
C ARG A 26 0.01 -1.07 -15.19
N TRP A 27 -1.26 -1.26 -14.82
CA TRP A 27 -2.47 -0.74 -15.47
C TRP A 27 -2.83 -1.28 -16.87
N GLY A 28 -2.36 -2.48 -17.22
CA GLY A 28 -2.77 -3.12 -18.46
C GLY A 28 -4.29 -3.30 -18.54
N GLY A 29 -4.93 -2.79 -19.60
CA GLY A 29 -6.39 -2.81 -19.75
C GLY A 29 -7.12 -1.58 -19.22
N TRP A 30 -6.38 -0.61 -18.68
CA TRP A 30 -6.95 0.63 -18.15
C TRP A 30 -6.50 1.84 -18.98
N TYR A 31 -7.34 2.86 -19.01
CA TYR A 31 -6.90 4.20 -19.38
C TYR A 31 -6.20 4.86 -18.20
N VAL A 32 -5.14 5.62 -18.47
CA VAL A 32 -4.34 6.32 -17.46
C VAL A 32 -4.03 7.73 -17.95
N THR A 33 -4.25 8.72 -17.10
CA THR A 33 -3.92 10.13 -17.38
C THR A 33 -2.88 10.64 -16.39
N GLY A 34 -1.82 11.27 -16.89
CA GLY A 34 -0.69 11.71 -16.09
C GLY A 34 0.58 11.87 -16.92
N ARG A 35 1.62 12.38 -16.26
CA ARG A 35 2.98 12.42 -16.79
C ARG A 35 3.88 11.52 -15.96
N HIS A 36 4.84 10.87 -16.61
CA HIS A 36 5.82 9.98 -15.96
C HIS A 36 7.20 10.06 -16.63
N GLY A 37 7.41 11.07 -17.48
CA GLY A 37 8.66 11.30 -18.19
C GLY A 37 8.93 10.22 -19.24
N VAL A 38 10.13 9.64 -19.17
CA VAL A 38 10.61 8.58 -20.08
C VAL A 38 10.26 7.17 -19.60
N GLN A 39 9.59 7.06 -18.45
CA GLN A 39 9.16 5.79 -17.90
C GLN A 39 8.05 5.19 -18.78
N ARG A 40 7.68 3.95 -18.49
CA ARG A 40 6.62 3.24 -19.21
C ARG A 40 5.65 2.61 -18.22
N HIS A 41 4.45 2.31 -18.70
CA HIS A 41 3.42 1.51 -18.04
C HIS A 41 2.57 0.81 -19.10
N LEU A 42 1.72 -0.14 -18.70
CA LEU A 42 0.82 -0.87 -19.61
C LEU A 42 -0.54 -0.19 -19.82
N GLY A 43 -0.83 0.89 -19.07
CA GLY A 43 -2.01 1.73 -19.31
C GLY A 43 -2.00 2.37 -20.69
N ASN A 44 -3.18 2.57 -21.28
CA ASN A 44 -3.38 3.10 -22.63
C ASN A 44 -2.83 2.23 -23.78
N VAL A 45 -2.29 1.04 -23.50
CA VAL A 45 -1.74 0.12 -24.49
C VAL A 45 -2.74 -0.99 -24.82
N THR A 46 -2.88 -1.29 -26.11
CA THR A 46 -3.63 -2.44 -26.63
C THR A 46 -2.78 -3.28 -27.57
N TYR A 47 -3.11 -4.56 -27.72
CA TYR A 47 -2.36 -5.50 -28.54
C TYR A 47 -3.25 -6.14 -29.62
N ASP A 48 -2.67 -6.44 -30.79
CA ASP A 48 -3.36 -7.21 -31.85
C ASP A 48 -3.32 -8.72 -31.60
N ALA A 49 -2.26 -9.20 -30.96
CA ALA A 49 -2.04 -10.60 -30.59
C ALA A 49 -1.32 -10.69 -29.23
N ARG A 50 -0.88 -11.88 -28.84
CA ARG A 50 -0.16 -12.08 -27.56
C ARG A 50 1.10 -11.19 -27.55
N PRO A 51 1.44 -10.50 -26.43
CA PRO A 51 2.59 -9.58 -26.37
C PRO A 51 3.94 -10.23 -26.75
N ALA A 52 4.13 -11.52 -26.48
CA ALA A 52 5.33 -12.27 -26.90
C ALA A 52 5.43 -12.46 -28.42
N THR A 53 4.35 -12.22 -29.16
CA THR A 53 4.21 -12.46 -30.60
C THR A 53 3.92 -11.19 -31.40
N ALA A 54 3.72 -10.06 -30.73
CA ALA A 54 3.39 -8.78 -31.35
C ALA A 54 4.07 -7.65 -30.58
N ALA A 55 4.67 -6.70 -31.31
CA ALA A 55 5.21 -5.49 -30.70
C ALA A 55 4.09 -4.74 -29.95
N ALA A 56 4.40 -4.16 -28.79
CA ALA A 56 3.49 -3.21 -28.16
C ALA A 56 3.19 -2.09 -29.15
N ALA A 57 1.91 -1.72 -29.31
CA ALA A 57 1.52 -0.58 -30.12
C ALA A 57 2.13 0.67 -29.48
N ASP A 58 3.20 1.17 -30.11
CA ASP A 58 3.96 2.39 -29.85
C ASP A 58 4.02 2.90 -28.39
N PRO A 59 5.15 2.74 -27.67
CA PRO A 59 5.32 3.31 -26.33
C PRO A 59 5.41 4.85 -26.34
N SER A 60 5.39 5.51 -27.50
CA SER A 60 5.27 6.96 -27.60
C SER A 60 3.85 7.42 -27.21
N GLY A 61 3.73 8.54 -26.50
CA GLY A 61 2.43 9.09 -26.11
C GLY A 61 1.77 8.48 -24.88
N LEU A 62 2.52 7.79 -24.00
CA LEU A 62 1.99 7.32 -22.70
C LEU A 62 1.80 8.45 -21.67
N ASN A 63 2.36 9.63 -21.90
CA ASN A 63 2.09 10.85 -21.13
C ASN A 63 0.78 11.48 -21.63
N VAL A 64 -0.35 10.84 -21.28
CA VAL A 64 -1.69 11.26 -21.72
C VAL A 64 -2.30 12.19 -20.69
N THR A 65 -2.75 13.38 -21.08
CA THR A 65 -3.44 14.31 -20.16
C THR A 65 -4.93 14.49 -20.46
N ASP A 66 -5.39 13.93 -21.57
CA ASP A 66 -6.79 13.96 -21.99
C ASP A 66 -7.16 12.63 -22.68
N LEU A 67 -8.32 12.07 -22.32
CA LEU A 67 -8.86 10.84 -22.91
C LEU A 67 -9.86 11.12 -24.03
N GLY A 68 -10.21 12.38 -24.31
CA GLY A 68 -11.18 12.75 -25.33
C GLY A 68 -10.87 12.23 -26.73
N GLU A 69 -9.59 12.08 -27.08
CA GLU A 69 -9.16 11.51 -28.36
C GLU A 69 -9.23 9.97 -28.40
N ARG A 70 -9.43 9.32 -27.25
CA ARG A 70 -9.47 7.85 -27.12
C ARG A 70 -10.90 7.32 -27.09
N PHE A 71 -11.83 8.03 -26.45
CA PHE A 71 -13.26 7.69 -26.41
C PHE A 71 -14.11 8.90 -25.96
N GLY A 72 -15.44 8.79 -26.10
CA GLY A 72 -16.37 9.83 -25.64
C GLY A 72 -16.42 9.92 -24.11
N THR A 73 -15.71 10.89 -23.53
CA THR A 73 -15.59 11.07 -22.06
C THR A 73 -16.83 11.67 -21.40
N LYS A 74 -17.74 12.30 -22.16
CA LYS A 74 -18.94 13.01 -21.63
C LYS A 74 -19.93 12.10 -20.87
N GLY A 75 -19.86 10.78 -21.08
CA GLY A 75 -20.71 9.81 -20.38
C GLY A 75 -20.24 9.42 -18.97
N TYR A 76 -19.08 9.93 -18.52
CA TYR A 76 -18.47 9.57 -17.24
C TYR A 76 -18.43 10.77 -16.28
N LEU A 77 -18.37 10.49 -14.97
CA LEU A 77 -18.28 11.53 -13.93
C LEU A 77 -17.03 12.41 -14.08
N THR A 78 -15.97 11.85 -14.63
CA THR A 78 -14.72 12.54 -14.96
C THR A 78 -14.11 11.92 -16.21
N GLY A 79 -13.46 12.73 -17.04
CA GLY A 79 -12.66 12.27 -18.18
C GLY A 79 -11.23 11.88 -17.81
N GLN A 80 -10.91 11.81 -16.50
CA GLN A 80 -9.56 11.58 -15.98
C GLN A 80 -9.44 10.20 -15.32
N SER A 81 -8.26 9.60 -15.44
CA SER A 81 -7.88 8.35 -14.77
C SER A 81 -6.48 8.55 -14.18
N ASP A 82 -6.43 9.39 -13.14
CA ASP A 82 -5.22 10.02 -12.63
C ASP A 82 -4.16 9.00 -12.17
N LEU A 83 -2.96 9.10 -12.72
CA LEU A 83 -1.82 8.22 -12.48
C LEU A 83 -1.44 8.14 -10.98
N VAL A 84 -1.44 9.28 -10.29
CA VAL A 84 -1.11 9.33 -8.86
C VAL A 84 -2.25 8.72 -8.06
N ALA A 85 -3.51 9.01 -8.41
CA ALA A 85 -4.67 8.39 -7.77
C ALA A 85 -4.68 6.87 -7.91
N LEU A 86 -4.38 6.36 -9.11
CA LEU A 86 -4.26 4.91 -9.36
C LEU A 86 -3.11 4.27 -8.57
N SER A 87 -2.00 4.99 -8.40
CA SER A 87 -0.85 4.52 -7.60
C SER A 87 -1.22 4.41 -6.12
N VAL A 88 -1.92 5.41 -5.58
CA VAL A 88 -2.45 5.35 -4.20
C VAL A 88 -3.48 4.24 -4.06
N PHE A 89 -4.38 4.10 -5.03
CA PHE A 89 -5.42 3.06 -5.01
C PHE A 89 -4.82 1.65 -5.00
N ALA A 90 -3.74 1.42 -5.76
CA ALA A 90 -3.04 0.13 -5.78
C ALA A 90 -2.54 -0.26 -4.38
N HIS A 91 -1.88 0.67 -3.68
CA HIS A 91 -1.49 0.47 -2.27
C HIS A 91 -2.70 0.27 -1.37
N GLN A 92 -3.75 1.10 -1.52
CA GLN A 92 -4.94 1.00 -0.68
C GLN A 92 -5.60 -0.37 -0.77
N ALA A 93 -5.74 -0.90 -1.99
CA ALA A 93 -6.31 -2.22 -2.21
C ALA A 93 -5.43 -3.32 -1.59
N ALA A 94 -4.11 -3.27 -1.80
CA ALA A 94 -3.17 -4.24 -1.23
C ALA A 94 -3.18 -4.23 0.30
N ALA A 95 -3.09 -3.06 0.90
CA ALA A 95 -3.05 -2.91 2.35
C ALA A 95 -4.41 -3.24 3.03
N HIS A 96 -5.55 -2.93 2.41
CA HIS A 96 -6.86 -3.40 2.91
C HIS A 96 -7.01 -4.92 2.82
N ASN A 97 -6.47 -5.55 1.78
CA ASN A 97 -6.43 -7.02 1.69
C ASN A 97 -5.54 -7.62 2.79
N ALA A 98 -4.37 -7.02 3.06
CA ALA A 98 -3.49 -7.43 4.14
C ALA A 98 -4.16 -7.29 5.53
N LEU A 99 -4.81 -6.15 5.79
CA LEU A 99 -5.61 -5.92 7.00
C LEU A 99 -6.69 -6.97 7.17
N THR A 100 -7.46 -7.22 6.12
CA THR A 100 -8.54 -8.21 6.13
C THR A 100 -8.01 -9.59 6.45
N ARG A 101 -6.95 -10.02 5.75
CA ARG A 101 -6.33 -11.33 5.95
C ARG A 101 -5.82 -11.51 7.38
N ALA A 102 -5.01 -10.56 7.87
CA ALA A 102 -4.48 -10.59 9.23
C ALA A 102 -5.60 -10.62 10.27
N SER A 103 -6.66 -9.84 10.05
CA SER A 103 -7.81 -9.80 10.94
C SER A 103 -8.57 -11.12 11.01
N PHE A 104 -8.77 -11.80 9.88
CA PHE A 104 -9.43 -13.11 9.84
C PHE A 104 -8.56 -14.20 10.47
N ASP A 105 -7.27 -14.25 10.09
CA ASP A 105 -6.34 -15.26 10.60
C ASP A 105 -6.21 -15.20 12.13
N VAL A 106 -6.09 -13.99 12.70
CA VAL A 106 -5.98 -13.81 14.15
C VAL A 106 -7.30 -14.13 14.86
N ARG A 107 -8.45 -13.67 14.36
CA ARG A 107 -9.75 -14.03 14.98
C ARG A 107 -9.98 -15.54 14.97
N ALA A 108 -9.63 -16.21 13.88
CA ALA A 108 -9.73 -17.67 13.78
C ALA A 108 -8.74 -18.38 14.73
N ALA A 109 -7.55 -17.82 14.96
CA ALA A 109 -6.61 -18.37 15.93
C ALA A 109 -7.10 -18.21 17.37
N LEU A 110 -7.56 -17.00 17.75
CA LEU A 110 -8.10 -16.73 19.09
C LEU A 110 -9.36 -17.57 19.37
N HIS A 111 -10.23 -17.75 18.38
CA HIS A 111 -11.40 -18.63 18.52
C HIS A 111 -11.01 -20.08 18.79
N ARG A 112 -10.01 -20.61 18.06
CA ARG A 112 -9.49 -21.97 18.26
C ARG A 112 -8.79 -22.12 19.61
N GLU A 113 -8.03 -21.11 20.03
CA GLU A 113 -7.41 -21.05 21.37
C GLU A 113 -8.46 -21.16 22.47
N ALA A 114 -9.54 -20.37 22.38
CA ALA A 114 -10.62 -20.43 23.37
C ALA A 114 -11.35 -21.79 23.39
N ALA A 115 -11.47 -22.47 22.24
CA ALA A 115 -12.00 -23.84 22.21
C ALA A 115 -11.03 -24.83 22.86
N LEU A 116 -9.75 -24.77 22.50
CA LEU A 116 -8.71 -25.65 23.03
C LEU A 116 -8.50 -25.49 24.54
N ASN A 117 -8.59 -24.25 25.04
CA ASN A 117 -8.52 -23.98 26.48
C ASN A 117 -9.66 -24.67 27.23
N ARG A 118 -10.87 -24.69 26.66
CA ARG A 118 -12.02 -25.39 27.26
C ARG A 118 -11.87 -26.91 27.18
N ASP A 119 -11.44 -27.44 26.04
CA ASP A 119 -11.35 -28.89 25.82
C ASP A 119 -10.22 -29.54 26.64
N LEU A 120 -9.20 -28.77 27.04
CA LEU A 120 -8.04 -29.24 27.80
C LEU A 120 -7.96 -28.68 29.23
N ASP A 121 -9.08 -28.14 29.75
CA ASP A 121 -9.20 -27.56 31.09
C ASP A 121 -8.06 -26.56 31.44
N GLN A 122 -7.62 -25.76 30.46
CA GLN A 122 -6.66 -24.68 30.68
C GLN A 122 -7.35 -23.39 31.13
N ALA A 123 -6.57 -22.46 31.68
CA ALA A 123 -7.06 -21.13 31.98
C ALA A 123 -7.62 -20.44 30.72
N PRO A 124 -8.70 -19.64 30.80
CA PRO A 124 -9.30 -18.98 29.63
C PRO A 124 -8.33 -18.09 28.83
N ASP A 125 -7.34 -17.52 29.52
CA ASP A 125 -6.28 -16.66 28.99
C ASP A 125 -4.98 -17.41 28.68
N TYR A 126 -4.96 -18.74 28.78
CA TYR A 126 -3.81 -19.55 28.39
C TYR A 126 -3.51 -19.32 26.90
N ARG A 127 -2.31 -18.83 26.62
CA ARG A 127 -1.86 -18.47 25.27
C ARG A 127 -1.00 -19.58 24.68
N TRP A 128 -1.51 -20.23 23.64
CA TRP A 128 -0.77 -21.30 22.97
C TRP A 128 0.37 -20.75 22.10
N PRO A 129 1.52 -21.47 21.99
CA PRO A 129 2.59 -21.10 21.07
C PRO A 129 2.11 -20.95 19.61
N SER A 130 1.18 -21.80 19.17
CA SER A 130 0.59 -21.74 17.83
C SER A 130 -0.20 -20.45 17.58
N THR A 131 -0.92 -19.94 18.58
CA THR A 131 -1.61 -18.64 18.49
C THR A 131 -0.61 -17.50 18.38
N ASN A 132 0.48 -17.54 19.15
CA ASN A 132 1.56 -16.56 19.04
C ASN A 132 2.20 -16.56 17.65
N THR A 133 2.43 -17.74 17.05
CA THR A 133 2.94 -17.83 15.68
C THR A 133 2.03 -17.12 14.67
N VAL A 134 0.70 -17.26 14.79
CA VAL A 134 -0.24 -16.57 13.90
C VAL A 134 -0.23 -15.06 14.13
N LEU A 135 -0.23 -14.62 15.39
CA LEU A 135 -0.17 -13.19 15.75
C LEU A 135 1.11 -12.53 15.23
N ASP A 136 2.27 -13.17 15.46
CA ASP A 136 3.56 -12.64 15.05
C ASP A 136 3.72 -12.63 13.53
N GLY A 137 3.25 -13.68 12.85
CA GLY A 137 3.20 -13.72 11.38
C GLY A 137 2.32 -12.63 10.79
N ALA A 138 1.12 -12.43 11.35
CA ALA A 138 0.19 -11.40 10.92
C ALA A 138 0.73 -9.98 11.18
N ALA A 139 1.30 -9.74 12.36
CA ALA A 139 1.92 -8.47 12.69
C ALA A 139 3.11 -8.15 11.77
N LYS A 140 3.99 -9.13 11.53
CA LYS A 140 5.12 -9.00 10.61
C LYS A 140 4.65 -8.62 9.20
N ALA A 141 3.69 -9.36 8.64
CA ALA A 141 3.17 -9.10 7.30
C ALA A 141 2.54 -7.71 7.18
N LEU A 142 1.80 -7.27 8.21
CA LEU A 142 1.24 -5.92 8.25
C LEU A 142 2.31 -4.83 8.34
N VAL A 143 3.34 -5.01 9.17
CA VAL A 143 4.43 -4.04 9.30
C VAL A 143 5.20 -3.91 7.99
N GLU A 144 5.52 -5.02 7.31
CA GLU A 144 6.23 -4.99 6.02
C GLU A 144 5.39 -4.30 4.93
N CYS A 145 4.09 -4.59 4.86
CA CYS A 145 3.18 -3.90 3.95
C CYS A 145 3.03 -2.41 4.29
N PHE A 146 2.89 -2.07 5.58
CA PHE A 146 2.68 -0.69 5.99
C PHE A 146 3.94 0.16 5.85
N LEU A 147 5.12 -0.43 5.95
CA LEU A 147 6.39 0.26 5.74
C LEU A 147 6.91 0.18 4.31
N PHE A 148 6.09 -0.25 3.33
CA PHE A 148 6.46 -0.25 1.91
C PHE A 148 7.74 -1.06 1.60
N CYS A 149 7.96 -2.18 2.31
CA CYS A 149 9.18 -2.98 2.18
C CYS A 149 9.48 -3.47 0.77
N ASP A 150 8.44 -3.72 -0.02
CA ASP A 150 8.56 -4.24 -1.38
C ASP A 150 8.14 -3.19 -2.43
N GLU A 151 8.00 -1.90 -2.07
CA GLU A 151 7.59 -0.82 -2.98
C GLU A 151 8.54 -0.72 -4.19
N ALA A 152 7.95 -0.70 -5.38
CA ALA A 152 8.73 -0.47 -6.58
C ALA A 152 9.17 1.00 -6.68
N SER A 153 10.48 1.21 -6.81
CA SER A 153 11.05 2.55 -6.99
C SER A 153 10.60 3.19 -8.31
N LEU A 154 10.41 4.50 -8.28
CA LEU A 154 10.21 5.31 -9.47
C LEU A 154 11.57 5.67 -10.07
N ALA A 155 11.71 5.52 -11.39
CA ALA A 155 12.93 5.89 -12.11
C ALA A 155 12.93 7.38 -12.53
N GLY A 156 11.85 8.10 -12.22
CA GLY A 156 11.68 9.52 -12.50
C GLY A 156 10.35 10.04 -11.96
N PRO A 157 10.11 11.35 -12.06
CA PRO A 157 8.94 11.98 -11.50
C PRO A 157 7.66 11.52 -12.19
N ILE A 158 6.59 11.39 -11.40
CA ILE A 158 5.23 11.17 -11.88
C ILE A 158 4.33 12.33 -11.46
N GLU A 159 3.38 12.67 -12.32
CA GLU A 159 2.44 13.78 -12.11
C GLU A 159 1.02 13.33 -12.49
N GLY A 160 0.07 13.65 -11.62
CA GLY A 160 -1.36 13.46 -11.89
C GLY A 160 -1.90 14.51 -12.86
N THR A 161 -3.19 14.39 -13.19
CA THR A 161 -3.93 15.33 -14.06
C THR A 161 -5.07 16.02 -13.33
N THR A 162 -5.25 15.70 -12.05
CA THR A 162 -6.33 16.21 -11.20
C THR A 162 -5.77 16.84 -9.92
N THR A 163 -6.65 17.43 -9.11
CA THR A 163 -6.31 17.95 -7.77
C THR A 163 -6.08 16.85 -6.73
N PHE A 164 -6.18 15.57 -7.13
CA PHE A 164 -6.12 14.43 -6.21
C PHE A 164 -4.90 14.47 -5.28
N ALA A 165 -3.70 14.77 -5.80
CA ALA A 165 -2.48 14.78 -4.98
C ALA A 165 -2.56 15.84 -3.86
N THR A 166 -3.05 17.04 -4.18
CA THR A 166 -3.26 18.12 -3.22
C THR A 166 -4.34 17.76 -2.21
N ASP A 167 -5.51 17.32 -2.68
CA ASP A 167 -6.66 17.00 -1.84
C ASP A 167 -6.37 15.81 -0.92
N PHE A 168 -5.67 14.79 -1.44
CA PHE A 168 -5.29 13.62 -0.67
C PHE A 168 -4.30 13.99 0.45
N ALA A 169 -3.27 14.78 0.15
CA ALA A 169 -2.26 15.17 1.12
C ALA A 169 -2.87 16.02 2.26
N ALA A 170 -3.84 16.89 1.94
CA ALA A 170 -4.50 17.77 2.90
C ALA A 170 -5.45 17.05 3.88
N ARG A 171 -5.89 15.82 3.59
CA ARG A 171 -6.86 15.08 4.40
C ARG A 171 -6.27 14.33 5.59
N GLY A 172 -4.95 14.25 5.69
CA GLY A 172 -4.26 13.49 6.75
C GLY A 172 -4.05 14.34 7.99
N PRO A 173 -3.95 13.72 9.19
CA PRO A 173 -3.45 14.44 10.34
C PRO A 173 -2.00 14.87 10.07
N THR A 174 -1.62 16.01 10.63
CA THR A 174 -0.27 16.56 10.57
C THR A 174 0.30 16.69 11.96
N ASP A 175 1.61 16.50 12.11
CA ASP A 175 2.30 16.89 13.33
C ASP A 175 2.49 18.41 13.42
N ALA A 176 3.09 18.89 14.51
CA ALA A 176 3.36 20.31 14.73
C ALA A 176 4.34 20.93 13.70
N ALA A 177 5.09 20.11 12.97
CA ALA A 177 5.97 20.54 11.88
C ALA A 177 5.26 20.49 10.51
N GLY A 178 3.96 20.20 10.48
CA GLY A 178 3.18 20.09 9.24
C GLY A 178 3.44 18.82 8.44
N ARG A 179 4.10 17.80 9.01
CA ARG A 179 4.41 16.54 8.32
C ARG A 179 3.24 15.57 8.43
N SER A 180 2.99 14.77 7.39
CA SER A 180 1.92 13.78 7.35
C SER A 180 2.32 12.51 6.59
N LEU A 181 1.76 11.37 6.98
CA LEU A 181 1.90 10.11 6.22
C LEU A 181 1.22 10.13 4.84
N ARG A 182 0.44 11.18 4.54
CA ARG A 182 -0.17 11.39 3.22
C ARG A 182 0.65 12.29 2.30
N GLN A 183 1.78 12.83 2.78
CA GLN A 183 2.65 13.66 1.95
C GLN A 183 3.34 12.82 0.90
N PHE A 184 3.28 13.27 -0.35
CA PHE A 184 3.90 12.57 -1.46
C PHE A 184 5.36 12.95 -1.66
N ASP A 185 6.09 12.02 -2.27
CA ASP A 185 7.41 12.25 -2.87
C ASP A 185 7.25 12.38 -4.40
N LEU A 186 6.63 11.39 -5.05
CA LEU A 186 6.38 11.28 -6.51
C LEU A 186 7.63 11.38 -7.41
N GLU A 187 8.83 11.45 -6.85
CA GLU A 187 10.07 11.51 -7.60
C GLU A 187 10.76 10.15 -7.65
N ARG A 188 10.91 9.52 -6.48
CA ARG A 188 11.58 8.22 -6.30
C ARG A 188 10.67 7.15 -5.70
N ARG A 189 9.61 7.56 -5.01
CA ARG A 189 8.63 6.69 -4.34
C ARG A 189 7.27 7.38 -4.20
N LEU A 190 6.25 6.67 -3.75
CA LEU A 190 4.91 7.23 -3.62
C LEU A 190 4.83 8.27 -2.49
N PHE A 191 5.11 7.86 -1.26
CA PHE A 191 5.00 8.73 -0.08
C PHE A 191 6.37 9.23 0.41
N ARG A 192 6.40 10.50 0.86
CA ARG A 192 7.59 11.11 1.46
C ARG A 192 8.01 10.39 2.73
N HIS A 193 7.04 9.92 3.52
CA HIS A 193 7.26 9.10 4.70
C HIS A 193 6.68 7.72 4.41
N PRO A 194 7.50 6.70 4.10
CA PRO A 194 7.05 5.36 3.71
C PRO A 194 6.46 4.59 4.90
N CYS A 195 5.29 5.05 5.33
CA CYS A 195 4.43 4.42 6.32
C CYS A 195 2.99 4.65 5.88
N SER A 196 2.22 3.58 5.75
CA SER A 196 0.87 3.60 5.21
C SER A 196 -0.04 4.50 6.05
N PHE A 197 -0.69 5.46 5.40
CA PHE A 197 -1.72 6.29 6.01
C PHE A 197 -2.96 5.48 6.45
N LEU A 198 -3.09 4.21 6.05
CA LEU A 198 -4.18 3.33 6.49
C LEU A 198 -4.07 2.93 7.97
N VAL A 199 -2.99 3.29 8.66
CA VAL A 199 -2.92 3.25 10.12
C VAL A 199 -4.00 4.12 10.79
N TYR A 200 -4.55 5.11 10.06
CA TYR A 200 -5.68 5.94 10.48
C TYR A 200 -7.05 5.42 9.99
N SER A 201 -7.10 4.22 9.41
CA SER A 201 -8.36 3.66 8.89
C SER A 201 -9.15 2.96 9.97
N ALA A 202 -10.49 2.98 9.86
CA ALA A 202 -11.37 2.19 10.72
C ALA A 202 -11.05 0.68 10.65
N SER A 203 -10.57 0.18 9.51
CA SER A 203 -10.15 -1.22 9.36
C SER A 203 -8.94 -1.57 10.23
N PHE A 204 -7.98 -0.65 10.39
CA PHE A 204 -6.85 -0.83 11.29
C PHE A 204 -7.32 -0.79 12.76
N ASP A 205 -8.17 0.17 13.11
CA ASP A 205 -8.69 0.31 14.48
C ASP A 205 -9.56 -0.88 14.91
N ALA A 206 -10.20 -1.56 13.96
CA ALA A 206 -11.01 -2.75 14.20
C ALA A 206 -10.21 -4.06 14.32
N LEU A 207 -8.88 -4.03 14.16
CA LEU A 207 -8.04 -5.22 14.35
C LEU A 207 -8.12 -5.73 15.80
N PRO A 208 -8.00 -7.06 16.01
CA PRO A 208 -7.88 -7.64 17.35
C PRO A 208 -6.81 -6.92 18.18
N ALA A 209 -7.08 -6.68 19.47
CA ALA A 209 -6.20 -5.88 20.32
C ALA A 209 -4.80 -6.49 20.42
N GLU A 210 -4.71 -7.81 20.52
CA GLU A 210 -3.47 -8.58 20.56
C GLU A 210 -2.62 -8.36 19.31
N LEU A 211 -3.26 -8.27 18.13
CA LEU A 211 -2.58 -7.98 16.88
C LEU A 211 -2.10 -6.53 16.85
N ARG A 212 -2.90 -5.56 17.30
CA ARG A 212 -2.48 -4.15 17.35
C ARG A 212 -1.29 -3.95 18.29
N VAL A 213 -1.28 -4.61 19.46
CA VAL A 213 -0.15 -4.57 20.40
C VAL A 213 1.13 -5.09 19.72
N ARG A 214 1.06 -6.25 19.04
CA ARG A 214 2.21 -6.81 18.32
C ARG A 214 2.66 -5.94 17.15
N PHE A 215 1.72 -5.35 16.41
CA PHE A 215 2.03 -4.40 15.35
C PHE A 215 2.80 -3.18 15.88
N TRP A 216 2.30 -2.55 16.95
CA TRP A 216 2.93 -1.36 17.53
C TRP A 216 4.29 -1.64 18.16
N ALA A 217 4.46 -2.80 18.80
CA ALA A 217 5.75 -3.23 19.31
C ALA A 217 6.74 -3.36 18.15
N ARG A 218 6.36 -4.11 17.11
CA ARG A 218 7.23 -4.41 15.98
C ARG A 218 7.59 -3.19 15.14
N ILE A 219 6.63 -2.32 14.84
CA ILE A 219 6.91 -1.08 14.11
C ILE A 219 7.77 -0.13 14.97
N GLY A 220 7.56 -0.10 16.29
CA GLY A 220 8.40 0.67 17.22
C GLY A 220 9.86 0.23 17.22
N GLU A 221 10.10 -1.09 17.26
CA GLU A 221 11.44 -1.68 17.11
C GLU A 221 12.08 -1.23 15.79
N VAL A 222 11.42 -1.48 14.66
CA VAL A 222 11.95 -1.13 13.33
C VAL A 222 12.33 0.34 13.25
N LEU A 223 11.50 1.23 13.80
CA LEU A 223 11.72 2.68 13.74
C LEU A 223 12.80 3.20 14.72
N THR A 224 13.25 2.37 15.66
CA THR A 224 14.14 2.82 16.75
C THR A 224 15.52 2.16 16.70
N VAL A 225 15.62 0.89 16.29
CA VAL A 225 16.91 0.19 16.26
C VAL A 225 17.85 0.76 15.20
N ALA A 226 19.16 0.64 15.44
CA ALA A 226 20.18 1.09 14.51
C ALA A 226 20.13 0.32 13.18
N ASP A 227 20.03 -1.01 13.25
CA ASP A 227 19.86 -1.90 12.11
C ASP A 227 18.57 -2.74 12.24
N PRO A 228 17.49 -2.36 11.56
CA PRO A 228 16.21 -3.10 11.58
C PRO A 228 16.24 -4.39 10.75
N GLY A 229 17.35 -4.65 10.05
CA GLY A 229 17.53 -5.79 9.17
C GLY A 229 17.19 -5.49 7.70
N PRO A 230 17.56 -6.41 6.78
CA PRO A 230 17.64 -6.13 5.34
C PRO A 230 16.36 -5.62 4.69
N ARG A 231 15.19 -6.12 5.11
CA ARG A 231 13.88 -5.73 4.52
C ARG A 231 13.52 -4.27 4.80
N PHE A 232 14.14 -3.63 5.80
CA PHE A 232 13.86 -2.25 6.20
C PHE A 232 15.00 -1.29 5.86
N HIS A 233 16.06 -1.74 5.16
CA HIS A 233 17.20 -0.89 4.78
C HIS A 233 16.83 0.22 3.79
N HIS A 234 15.69 0.11 3.10
CA HIS A 234 15.13 1.18 2.28
C HIS A 234 14.67 2.40 3.11
N LEU A 235 14.48 2.24 4.42
CA LEU A 235 14.17 3.32 5.36
C LEU A 235 15.46 3.94 5.90
N SER A 236 15.72 5.19 5.50
CA SER A 236 16.81 5.97 6.10
C SER A 236 16.57 6.24 7.60
N ALA A 237 17.61 6.58 8.36
CA ALA A 237 17.45 6.96 9.76
C ALA A 237 16.50 8.16 9.93
N ASP A 238 16.54 9.11 9.00
CA ASP A 238 15.63 10.26 8.98
C ASP A 238 14.19 9.86 8.67
N ASP A 239 13.97 8.92 7.73
CA ASP A 239 12.64 8.36 7.47
C ASP A 239 12.06 7.76 8.75
N ARG A 240 12.84 6.91 9.43
CA ARG A 240 12.40 6.22 10.65
C ARG A 240 12.06 7.21 11.77
N LYS A 241 12.93 8.21 11.99
CA LYS A 241 12.71 9.28 12.97
C LYS A 241 11.47 10.11 12.64
N ALA A 242 11.27 10.47 11.37
CA ALA A 242 10.11 11.25 10.93
C ALA A 242 8.81 10.47 11.08
N ILE A 243 8.77 9.20 10.65
CA ILE A 243 7.60 8.32 10.77
C ILE A 243 7.22 8.17 12.25
N ARG A 244 8.19 7.86 13.13
CA ARG A 244 7.93 7.73 14.57
C ARG A 244 7.37 9.03 15.16
N ALA A 245 7.96 10.18 14.83
CA ALA A 245 7.49 11.47 15.33
C ALA A 245 6.06 11.81 14.87
N ILE A 246 5.74 11.55 13.59
CA ILE A 246 4.39 11.74 13.06
C ILE A 246 3.40 10.84 13.80
N LEU A 247 3.69 9.54 13.92
CA LEU A 247 2.81 8.57 14.57
C LEU A 247 2.55 8.91 16.04
N VAL A 248 3.59 9.26 16.81
CA VAL A 248 3.44 9.71 18.21
C VAL A 248 2.56 10.96 18.30
N ALA A 249 2.71 11.91 17.39
CA ALA A 249 1.94 13.16 17.41
C ALA A 249 0.49 12.99 16.95
N THR A 250 0.19 11.99 16.12
CA THR A 250 -1.09 11.94 15.38
C THR A 250 -1.89 10.64 15.55
N LYS A 251 -1.33 9.60 16.18
CA LYS A 251 -2.02 8.34 16.47
C LYS A 251 -1.91 8.01 17.98
N PRO A 252 -2.98 8.21 18.77
CA PRO A 252 -2.98 7.97 20.21
C PRO A 252 -2.51 6.56 20.61
N ASP A 253 -2.90 5.52 19.87
CA ASP A 253 -2.47 4.14 20.12
C ASP A 253 -0.93 4.00 20.06
N ALA A 254 -0.29 4.66 19.09
CA ALA A 254 1.17 4.64 18.94
C ALA A 254 1.83 5.39 20.09
N ALA A 255 1.30 6.56 20.45
CA ALA A 255 1.80 7.37 21.56
C ALA A 255 1.71 6.62 22.90
N ALA A 256 0.58 5.95 23.16
CA ALA A 256 0.38 5.16 24.37
C ALA A 256 1.33 3.95 24.43
N HIS A 257 1.57 3.29 23.29
CA HIS A 257 2.42 2.10 23.24
C HIS A 257 3.92 2.42 23.38
N TRP A 258 4.36 3.62 23.00
CA TRP A 258 5.77 4.04 23.06
C TRP A 258 6.05 5.09 24.13
N ALA A 259 5.09 5.35 25.01
CA ALA A 259 5.32 6.15 26.20
C ALA A 259 6.44 5.48 27.03
N PRO A 260 7.37 6.25 27.61
CA PRO A 260 8.30 5.70 28.58
C PRO A 260 7.51 5.01 29.69
N THR A 261 7.82 3.76 30.00
CA THR A 261 7.42 3.16 31.27
C THR A 261 8.22 3.85 32.37
N ASP A 262 7.53 4.55 33.26
CA ASP A 262 8.08 5.12 34.49
C ASP A 262 8.68 4.03 35.40
#